data_AF-A0AAE0F5H7-F1
#
_entry.id   AF-A0AAE0F5H7-F1
#
_cell.length_a   1.000
_cell.length_b   1.000
_cell.length_c   1.000
_cell.angle_alpha   90.00
_cell.angle_beta   90.00
_cell.angle_gamma   90.00
#
_symmetry.space_group_name_H-M   'P 1'
#
loop_
_entity.id
_entity.type
_entity.pdbx_description
1 polymer ?
#
loop_
_entity_poly.entity_id
_entity_poly.type
_entity_poly.pdbx_seq_one_letter_code
_entity_poly.pdbx_strand_id
1 'polypeptide(L)'
;MSKARAGPGAAYRLPPHTSTSVSAISGPAHWVHVFSIYAVAGVHEMWSDGRTLWGGPRFQARTAVQQQVGQTNGAAAAGAEAGTAAQQAEARAAERIAELRQIGDQAAVEENDAAGIRRRFEKGDGKKTSSMDLPQVLTLFGIKVEGGKSPTPAQLRKAYREALLRFHPDRQRGKPFKERIIAEERFKIVNKKMDVYHGT
;
A
#
# COMPACT_ATOMS: atom_id res chain seq x y z
N MET A 1 -42.88 -20.36 -58.15
CA MET A 1 -42.58 -21.37 -57.12
C MET A 1 -41.96 -20.67 -55.93
N SER A 2 -42.59 -20.84 -54.78
CA SER A 2 -42.32 -20.19 -53.51
C SER A 2 -40.99 -20.60 -52.87
N LYS A 3 -40.32 -19.66 -52.19
CA LYS A 3 -39.96 -19.79 -50.77
C LYS A 3 -39.38 -18.50 -50.20
N ALA A 4 -40.18 -17.87 -49.34
CA ALA A 4 -39.74 -17.02 -48.25
C ALA A 4 -39.20 -17.87 -47.09
N ARG A 5 -38.23 -17.33 -46.33
CA ARG A 5 -37.98 -17.53 -44.89
C ARG A 5 -36.91 -16.50 -44.47
N ALA A 6 -37.28 -15.51 -43.64
CA ALA A 6 -37.19 -15.53 -42.17
C ALA A 6 -35.72 -15.57 -41.69
N GLY A 7 -35.20 -14.67 -40.86
CA GLY A 7 -35.83 -13.74 -39.94
C GLY A 7 -34.80 -12.81 -39.26
N PRO A 8 -35.19 -12.11 -38.17
CA PRO A 8 -34.71 -10.76 -37.86
C PRO A 8 -33.75 -10.65 -36.67
N GLY A 9 -33.21 -9.43 -36.54
CA GLY A 9 -32.48 -8.79 -35.45
C GLY A 9 -32.36 -9.50 -34.09
N ALA A 10 -31.12 -9.65 -33.65
CA ALA A 10 -30.76 -9.77 -32.24
C ALA A 10 -29.94 -8.53 -31.85
N ALA A 11 -30.64 -7.52 -31.33
CA ALA A 11 -30.03 -6.44 -30.58
C ALA A 11 -29.34 -7.05 -29.35
N TYR A 12 -28.02 -6.87 -29.25
CA TYR A 12 -27.28 -7.24 -28.05
C TYR A 12 -27.72 -6.35 -26.89
N ARG A 13 -28.65 -6.87 -26.10
CA ARG A 13 -29.16 -6.30 -24.86
C ARG A 13 -28.05 -6.46 -23.80
N LEU A 14 -27.42 -5.35 -23.45
CA LEU A 14 -26.48 -5.27 -22.33
C LEU A 14 -27.17 -5.75 -21.04
N PRO A 15 -26.50 -6.54 -20.18
CA PRO A 15 -27.06 -6.94 -18.90
C PRO A 15 -27.21 -5.72 -17.98
N PRO A 16 -28.29 -5.62 -17.19
CA PRO A 16 -28.44 -4.58 -16.20
C PRO A 16 -27.40 -4.78 -15.08
N HIS A 17 -26.73 -3.67 -14.74
CA HIS A 17 -25.92 -3.53 -13.55
C HIS A 17 -26.80 -3.76 -12.33
N THR A 18 -26.56 -4.83 -11.58
CA THR A 18 -27.10 -4.95 -10.22
C THR A 18 -26.31 -3.98 -9.34
N SER A 19 -26.92 -2.82 -9.12
CA SER A 19 -26.58 -1.87 -8.07
C SER A 19 -26.54 -2.62 -6.74
N THR A 20 -25.33 -2.83 -6.22
CA THR A 20 -25.16 -3.39 -4.88
C THR A 20 -25.37 -2.24 -3.90
N SER A 21 -26.62 -2.10 -3.48
CA SER A 21 -27.04 -1.33 -2.31
C SER A 21 -26.18 -1.71 -1.10
N VAL A 22 -25.45 -0.75 -0.56
CA VAL A 22 -24.81 -0.85 0.76
C VAL A 22 -25.94 -0.85 1.80
N SER A 23 -26.36 -2.05 2.20
CA SER A 23 -27.25 -2.21 3.33
C SER A 23 -26.50 -1.83 4.61
N ALA A 24 -27.01 -0.79 5.27
CA ALA A 24 -26.70 -0.48 6.65
C ALA A 24 -27.02 -1.71 7.52
N ILE A 25 -25.99 -2.32 8.11
CA ILE A 25 -26.15 -3.34 9.15
C ILE A 25 -26.22 -2.61 10.48
N SER A 26 -27.46 -2.48 10.95
CA SER A 26 -27.82 -2.08 12.29
C SER A 26 -27.80 -3.30 13.22
N GLY A 27 -26.89 -3.28 14.21
CA GLY A 27 -27.00 -3.91 15.54
C GLY A 27 -26.37 -5.30 15.73
N PRO A 28 -26.26 -5.80 16.98
CA PRO A 28 -26.04 -5.09 18.25
C PRO A 28 -24.92 -5.73 19.14
N ALA A 29 -24.53 -4.97 20.17
CA ALA A 29 -24.03 -5.45 21.47
C ALA A 29 -22.76 -6.34 21.53
N HIS A 30 -21.61 -5.70 21.75
CA HIS A 30 -20.63 -6.24 22.70
C HIS A 30 -20.24 -5.15 23.70
N TRP A 31 -20.62 -5.41 24.94
CA TRP A 31 -20.28 -4.63 26.11
C TRP A 31 -18.76 -4.57 26.27
N VAL A 32 -18.19 -3.37 26.24
CA VAL A 32 -16.92 -3.10 26.92
C VAL A 32 -17.19 -2.02 27.94
N HIS A 33 -17.54 -2.48 29.15
CA HIS A 33 -17.48 -1.65 30.34
C HIS A 33 -16.01 -1.34 30.62
N VAL A 34 -15.60 -0.10 30.34
CA VAL A 34 -14.42 0.47 31.02
C VAL A 34 -14.94 1.37 32.12
N PHE A 35 -15.09 0.79 33.30
CA PHE A 35 -15.19 1.52 34.56
C PHE A 35 -13.84 2.19 34.83
N SER A 36 -13.82 3.52 35.01
CA SER A 36 -12.84 4.12 35.91
C SER A 36 -13.23 5.56 36.28
N ILE A 37 -13.80 5.68 37.47
CA ILE A 37 -13.87 6.94 38.23
C ILE A 37 -13.47 6.59 39.68
N TYR A 38 -12.32 7.13 40.09
CA TYR A 38 -11.85 7.54 41.43
C TYR A 38 -11.46 6.53 42.52
N ALA A 39 -10.14 6.52 42.79
CA ALA A 39 -9.44 6.72 44.08
C ALA A 39 -10.05 6.24 45.41
N VAL A 40 -9.32 5.38 46.14
CA VAL A 40 -9.28 5.37 47.62
C VAL A 40 -7.87 4.99 48.10
N ALA A 41 -7.40 5.78 49.08
CA ALA A 41 -6.36 5.61 50.12
C ALA A 41 -5.65 4.24 50.23
N GLY A 42 -4.37 4.13 50.56
CA GLY A 42 -3.62 4.92 51.53
C GLY A 42 -3.17 3.99 52.68
N VAL A 43 -1.85 3.83 52.79
CA VAL A 43 -1.04 3.66 54.01
C VAL A 43 -1.55 2.71 55.11
N HIS A 44 -0.80 1.62 55.32
CA HIS A 44 -0.80 0.87 56.57
C HIS A 44 0.64 0.70 57.06
N GLU A 45 1.14 1.67 57.83
CA GLU A 45 2.15 1.40 58.85
C GLU A 45 1.69 2.07 60.14
N MET A 46 1.33 1.20 61.08
CA MET A 46 0.86 1.47 62.42
C MET A 46 1.87 0.85 63.36
N TRP A 47 2.73 1.65 64.00
CA TRP A 47 3.33 1.31 65.30
C TRP A 47 3.36 2.56 66.20
N SER A 48 2.47 2.49 67.17
CA SER A 48 2.62 2.79 68.61
C SER A 48 3.20 4.10 69.16
N ASP A 49 2.38 4.61 70.08
CA ASP A 49 2.70 5.25 71.36
C ASP A 49 3.03 6.74 71.43
N GLY A 50 2.30 7.41 72.33
CA GLY A 50 2.66 8.73 72.83
C GLY A 50 1.48 9.60 73.27
N ARG A 51 0.85 9.27 74.40
CA ARG A 51 -0.05 10.17 75.15
C ARG A 51 0.65 11.49 75.51
N THR A 52 0.01 12.64 75.26
CA THR A 52 -0.21 13.79 76.18
C THR A 52 -1.11 14.82 75.46
N LEU A 53 -2.35 15.06 75.90
CA LEU A 53 -2.81 15.97 76.96
C LEU A 53 -2.65 17.48 76.65
N TRP A 54 -3.82 18.14 76.56
CA TRP A 54 -4.13 19.59 76.60
C TRP A 54 -3.82 20.48 75.37
N GLY A 55 -4.85 21.13 74.82
CA GLY A 55 -4.68 22.42 74.12
C GLY A 55 -5.67 22.75 72.99
N GLY A 56 -6.85 23.30 73.33
CA GLY A 56 -7.50 24.43 72.60
C GLY A 56 -8.11 24.24 71.19
N PRO A 57 -9.37 24.65 70.96
CA PRO A 57 -10.00 24.62 69.64
C PRO A 57 -9.79 25.93 68.88
N ARG A 58 -8.62 26.12 68.25
CA ARG A 58 -8.41 27.20 67.27
C ARG A 58 -7.29 26.82 66.31
N PHE A 59 -7.59 26.10 65.22
CA PHE A 59 -6.90 26.13 63.91
C PHE A 59 -7.39 24.96 63.02
N GLN A 60 -8.66 24.98 62.59
CA GLN A 60 -9.14 24.05 61.56
C GLN A 60 -10.06 24.79 60.57
N ALA A 61 -9.53 25.79 59.88
CA ALA A 61 -10.26 26.44 58.79
C ALA A 61 -9.35 27.02 57.70
N ARG A 62 -8.11 26.52 57.56
CA ARG A 62 -7.15 27.03 56.55
C ARG A 62 -6.50 25.97 55.66
N THR A 63 -6.80 24.69 55.87
CA THR A 63 -6.24 23.58 55.06
C THR A 63 -7.23 23.03 54.02
N ALA A 64 -8.54 23.15 54.24
CA ALA A 64 -9.54 22.63 53.29
C ALA A 64 -9.68 23.48 52.02
N VAL A 65 -9.65 24.81 52.13
CA VAL A 65 -9.77 25.72 50.98
C VAL A 65 -8.56 25.61 50.04
N GLN A 66 -7.37 25.35 50.57
CA GLN A 66 -6.14 25.27 49.77
C GLN A 66 -5.99 23.94 49.02
N GLN A 67 -6.55 22.84 49.55
CA GLN A 67 -6.59 21.55 48.84
C GLN A 67 -7.62 21.54 47.69
N GLN A 68 -8.76 22.21 47.89
CA GLN A 68 -9.83 22.22 46.88
C GLN A 68 -9.44 23.06 45.64
N VAL A 69 -8.74 24.19 45.83
CA VAL A 69 -8.21 25.00 44.71
C VAL A 69 -7.05 24.30 43.99
N GLY A 70 -6.24 23.50 44.69
CA GLY A 70 -5.18 22.70 44.06
C GLY A 70 -5.70 21.57 43.17
N GLN A 71 -6.80 20.92 43.57
CA GLN A 71 -7.42 19.84 42.78
C GLN A 71 -8.13 20.35 41.53
N THR A 72 -8.81 21.51 41.60
CA THR A 72 -9.46 22.11 40.41
C THR A 72 -8.44 22.59 39.38
N ASN A 73 -7.29 23.13 39.84
CA ASN A 73 -6.21 23.54 38.95
C ASN A 73 -5.49 22.34 38.31
N GLY A 74 -5.30 21.24 39.04
CA GLY A 74 -4.73 20.00 38.51
C GLY A 74 -5.62 19.30 37.48
N ALA A 75 -6.94 19.28 37.70
CA ALA A 75 -7.89 18.69 36.75
C ALA A 75 -8.01 19.51 35.45
N ALA A 76 -7.97 20.85 35.55
CA ALA A 76 -7.96 21.74 34.39
C ALA A 76 -6.67 21.60 33.57
N ALA A 77 -5.51 21.47 34.24
CA ALA A 77 -4.23 21.22 33.58
C ALA A 77 -4.20 19.84 32.88
N ALA A 78 -4.68 18.78 33.54
CA ALA A 78 -4.77 17.45 32.94
C ALA A 78 -5.75 17.40 31.73
N GLY A 79 -6.85 18.15 31.79
CA GLY A 79 -7.78 18.30 30.66
C GLY A 79 -7.17 19.08 29.48
N ALA A 80 -6.37 20.11 29.76
CA ALA A 80 -5.63 20.86 28.74
C ALA A 80 -4.50 20.02 28.11
N GLU A 81 -3.79 19.22 28.90
CA GLU A 81 -2.78 18.27 28.41
C GLU A 81 -3.39 17.12 27.60
N ALA A 82 -4.56 16.60 28.01
CA ALA A 82 -5.30 15.62 27.23
C ALA A 82 -5.85 16.20 25.91
N GLY A 83 -6.36 17.43 25.93
CA GLY A 83 -6.84 18.13 24.74
C GLY A 83 -5.74 18.46 23.75
N THR A 84 -4.56 18.87 24.24
CA THR A 84 -3.38 19.11 23.38
C THR A 84 -2.77 17.80 22.86
N ALA A 85 -2.79 16.72 23.64
CA ALA A 85 -2.36 15.39 23.18
C ALA A 85 -3.28 14.83 22.08
N ALA A 86 -4.60 15.00 22.20
CA ALA A 86 -5.56 14.61 21.19
C ALA A 86 -5.36 15.41 19.88
N GLN A 87 -5.19 16.73 19.97
CA GLN A 87 -4.89 17.59 18.82
C GLN A 87 -3.56 17.24 18.14
N GLN A 88 -2.52 16.88 18.92
CA GLN A 88 -1.24 16.42 18.36
C GLN A 88 -1.36 15.06 17.66
N ALA A 89 -2.18 14.14 18.20
CA ALA A 89 -2.44 12.86 17.56
C ALA A 89 -3.22 13.02 16.24
N GLU A 90 -4.20 13.92 16.21
CA GLU A 90 -4.94 14.29 14.99
C GLU A 90 -4.03 14.94 13.94
N ALA A 91 -3.15 15.86 14.34
CA ALA A 91 -2.17 16.49 13.45
C ALA A 91 -1.22 15.45 12.83
N ARG A 92 -0.66 14.54 13.64
CA ARG A 92 0.20 13.45 13.15
C ARG A 92 -0.54 12.48 12.22
N ALA A 93 -1.81 12.19 12.51
CA ALA A 93 -2.64 11.35 11.64
C ALA A 93 -2.89 12.05 10.30
N ALA A 94 -3.20 13.35 10.31
CA ALA A 94 -3.40 14.15 9.10
C ALA A 94 -2.14 14.26 8.25
N GLU A 95 -0.97 14.48 8.87
CA GLU A 95 0.33 14.48 8.18
C GLU A 95 0.60 13.15 7.48
N ARG A 96 0.37 12.03 8.18
CA ARG A 96 0.59 10.70 7.60
C ARG A 96 -0.38 10.39 6.45
N ILE A 97 -1.63 10.84 6.55
CA ILE A 97 -2.59 10.74 5.44
C ILE A 97 -2.14 11.58 4.25
N ALA A 98 -1.61 12.79 4.47
CA ALA A 98 -1.11 13.64 3.41
C ALA A 98 0.12 13.03 2.70
N GLU A 99 1.06 12.46 3.47
CA GLU A 99 2.22 11.75 2.93
C GLU A 99 1.80 10.56 2.05
N LEU A 100 0.87 9.73 2.53
CA LEU A 100 0.35 8.60 1.75
C LEU A 100 -0.35 9.04 0.46
N ARG A 101 -1.07 10.18 0.49
CA ARG A 101 -1.68 10.77 -0.72
C ARG A 101 -0.60 11.20 -1.71
N GLN A 102 0.44 11.89 -1.25
CA GLN A 102 1.55 12.31 -2.11
C GLN A 102 2.28 11.13 -2.73
N ILE A 103 2.53 10.06 -1.97
CA ILE A 103 3.11 8.81 -2.49
C ILE A 103 2.18 8.20 -3.56
N GLY A 104 0.87 8.19 -3.32
CA GLY A 104 -0.13 7.73 -4.28
C GLY A 104 -0.14 8.54 -5.57
N ASP A 105 -0.12 9.86 -5.47
CA ASP A 105 -0.10 10.77 -6.63
C ASP A 105 1.19 10.61 -7.44
N GLN A 106 2.34 10.49 -6.78
CA GLN A 106 3.62 10.20 -7.42
C GLN A 106 3.59 8.85 -8.15
N ALA A 107 3.07 7.81 -7.51
CA ALA A 107 2.94 6.50 -8.13
C ALA A 107 2.02 6.53 -9.37
N ALA A 108 0.94 7.31 -9.33
CA ALA A 108 0.03 7.46 -10.47
C ALA A 108 0.71 8.15 -11.67
N VAL A 109 1.55 9.16 -11.43
CA VAL A 109 2.35 9.82 -12.48
C VAL A 109 3.35 8.84 -13.09
N GLU A 110 4.11 8.12 -12.26
CA GLU A 110 5.05 7.10 -12.73
C GLU A 110 4.36 6.00 -13.54
N GLU A 111 3.17 5.57 -13.12
CA GLU A 111 2.39 4.58 -13.85
C GLU A 111 1.94 5.10 -15.23
N ASN A 112 1.51 6.37 -15.31
CA ASN A 112 1.17 6.99 -16.59
C ASN A 112 2.39 7.03 -17.53
N ASP A 113 3.54 7.43 -17.02
CA ASP A 113 4.80 7.45 -17.77
C ASP A 113 5.22 6.05 -18.22
N ALA A 114 5.11 5.05 -17.34
CA ALA A 114 5.36 3.65 -17.68
C ALA A 114 4.44 3.16 -18.80
N ALA A 115 3.14 3.46 -18.72
CA ALA A 115 2.18 3.10 -19.75
C ALA A 115 2.51 3.76 -21.11
N GLY A 116 2.93 5.03 -21.09
CA GLY A 116 3.41 5.73 -22.28
C GLY A 116 4.66 5.09 -22.89
N ILE A 117 5.62 4.67 -22.06
CA ILE A 117 6.83 3.97 -22.49
C ILE A 117 6.47 2.59 -23.09
N ARG A 118 5.65 1.79 -22.41
CA ARG A 118 5.20 0.47 -22.89
C ARG A 118 4.50 0.57 -24.24
N ARG A 119 3.59 1.54 -24.40
CA ARG A 119 2.89 1.78 -25.68
C ARG A 119 3.86 2.14 -26.81
N ARG A 120 4.86 2.98 -26.54
CA ARG A 120 5.88 3.33 -27.55
C ARG A 120 6.74 2.13 -27.92
N PHE A 121 7.11 1.32 -26.93
CA PHE A 121 7.88 0.09 -27.14
C PHE A 121 7.10 -0.91 -27.99
N GLU A 122 5.81 -1.12 -27.69
CA GLU A 122 4.94 -2.05 -28.42
C GLU A 122 4.78 -1.64 -29.89
N LYS A 123 4.57 -0.35 -30.17
CA LYS A 123 4.49 0.17 -31.54
C LYS A 123 5.78 0.00 -32.34
N GLY A 124 6.93 0.01 -31.67
CA GLY A 124 8.25 -0.12 -32.29
C GLY A 124 8.78 -1.55 -32.24
N ASP A 125 9.55 -1.86 -31.19
CA ASP A 125 10.24 -3.13 -31.02
C ASP A 125 9.25 -4.30 -30.82
N GLY A 126 8.16 -4.08 -30.08
CA GLY A 126 7.14 -5.12 -29.84
C GLY A 126 6.55 -5.65 -31.15
N LYS A 127 6.14 -4.75 -32.06
CA LYS A 127 5.62 -5.12 -33.39
C LYS A 127 6.66 -5.84 -34.26
N LYS A 128 7.94 -5.49 -34.17
CA LYS A 128 9.00 -6.17 -34.93
C LYS A 128 9.25 -7.59 -34.42
N THR A 129 9.20 -7.77 -33.10
CA THR A 129 9.49 -9.08 -32.47
C THR A 129 8.37 -10.10 -32.59
N SER A 130 7.13 -9.67 -32.86
CA SER A 130 5.99 -10.58 -32.98
C SER A 130 6.18 -11.58 -34.12
N SER A 131 6.66 -11.13 -35.28
CA SER A 131 6.90 -11.94 -36.47
C SER A 131 8.26 -12.65 -36.52
N MET A 132 9.14 -12.46 -35.52
CA MET A 132 10.52 -12.97 -35.53
C MET A 132 10.69 -14.21 -34.64
N ASP A 133 11.63 -15.07 -35.03
CA ASP A 133 12.05 -16.22 -34.22
C ASP A 133 13.01 -15.81 -33.09
N LEU A 134 13.16 -16.67 -32.09
CA LEU A 134 14.00 -16.38 -30.91
C LEU A 134 15.44 -15.91 -31.27
N PRO A 135 16.19 -16.54 -32.21
CA PRO A 135 17.52 -16.06 -32.58
C PRO A 135 17.53 -14.64 -33.17
N GLN A 136 16.51 -14.32 -33.96
CA GLN A 136 16.36 -12.99 -34.59
C GLN A 136 16.03 -11.93 -33.54
N VAL A 137 15.14 -12.25 -32.59
CA VAL A 137 14.79 -11.38 -31.47
C VAL A 137 16.00 -11.08 -30.59
N LEU A 138 16.81 -12.09 -30.26
CA LEU A 138 18.04 -11.90 -29.48
C LEU A 138 19.04 -11.00 -30.21
N THR A 139 19.19 -11.18 -31.51
CA THR A 139 20.06 -10.34 -32.36
C THR A 139 19.56 -8.89 -32.41
N LEU A 140 18.25 -8.68 -32.55
CA LEU A 140 17.63 -7.35 -32.54
C LEU A 140 17.90 -6.60 -31.22
N PHE A 141 17.92 -7.33 -30.11
CA PHE A 141 18.22 -6.77 -28.79
C PHE A 141 19.72 -6.58 -28.51
N GLY A 142 20.58 -6.83 -29.51
CA GLY A 142 22.02 -6.63 -29.44
C GLY A 142 22.78 -7.78 -28.77
N ILE A 143 22.19 -8.97 -28.71
CA ILE A 143 22.84 -10.17 -28.17
C ILE A 143 23.35 -10.99 -29.34
N LYS A 144 24.65 -11.25 -29.34
CA LYS A 144 25.29 -12.00 -30.41
C LYS A 144 24.92 -13.47 -30.28
N VAL A 145 24.18 -13.98 -31.27
CA VAL A 145 23.93 -15.41 -31.38
C VAL A 145 25.02 -16.03 -32.25
N GLU A 146 25.90 -16.84 -31.63
CA GLU A 146 26.88 -17.64 -32.34
C GLU A 146 26.13 -18.65 -33.24
N GLY A 147 26.40 -18.64 -34.56
CA GLY A 147 25.67 -19.46 -35.54
C GLY A 147 24.68 -18.70 -36.44
N GLY A 148 24.51 -17.39 -36.24
CA GLY A 148 23.78 -16.52 -37.18
C GLY A 148 22.31 -16.91 -37.36
N LYS A 149 21.91 -17.30 -38.58
CA LYS A 149 20.51 -17.61 -38.92
C LYS A 149 20.04 -18.99 -38.45
N SER A 150 20.96 -19.91 -38.16
CA SER A 150 20.64 -21.29 -37.77
C SER A 150 21.56 -21.75 -36.63
N PRO A 151 21.41 -21.20 -35.42
CA PRO A 151 22.26 -21.55 -34.29
C PRO A 151 21.97 -22.94 -33.75
N THR A 152 22.99 -23.57 -33.17
CA THR A 152 22.78 -24.80 -32.39
C THR A 152 21.98 -24.49 -31.11
N PRO A 153 21.24 -25.45 -30.54
CA PRO A 153 20.49 -25.25 -29.29
C PRO A 153 21.37 -24.77 -28.13
N ALA A 154 22.63 -25.21 -28.07
CA ALA A 154 23.58 -24.79 -27.05
C ALA A 154 23.97 -23.31 -27.18
N GLN A 155 24.24 -22.84 -28.40
CA GLN A 155 24.54 -21.43 -28.68
C GLN A 155 23.33 -20.54 -28.40
N LEU A 156 22.13 -21.01 -28.74
CA LEU A 156 20.89 -20.29 -28.47
C LEU A 156 20.64 -20.17 -26.95
N ARG A 157 20.83 -21.25 -26.19
CA ARG A 157 20.72 -21.24 -24.72
C ARG A 157 21.76 -20.32 -24.07
N LYS A 158 22.97 -20.22 -24.62
CA LYS A 158 23.99 -19.27 -24.15
C LYS A 158 23.53 -17.83 -24.36
N ALA A 159 23.12 -17.47 -25.58
CA ALA A 159 22.59 -16.15 -25.89
C ALA A 159 21.34 -15.80 -25.06
N TYR A 160 20.45 -16.77 -24.84
CA TYR A 160 19.29 -16.60 -23.96
C TYR A 160 19.68 -16.28 -22.52
N ARG A 161 20.64 -17.01 -21.93
CA ARG A 161 21.15 -16.69 -20.57
C ARG A 161 21.76 -15.30 -20.50
N GLU A 162 22.51 -14.88 -21.51
CA GLU A 162 23.04 -13.51 -21.60
C GLU A 162 21.90 -12.47 -21.64
N ALA A 163 20.80 -12.77 -22.37
CA ALA A 163 19.61 -11.93 -22.41
C ALA A 163 18.97 -11.77 -21.04
N LEU A 164 18.77 -12.88 -20.33
CA LEU A 164 18.20 -12.88 -18.99
C LEU A 164 19.04 -12.00 -18.07
N LEU A 165 20.36 -12.17 -18.07
CA LEU A 165 21.27 -11.38 -17.25
C LEU A 165 21.28 -9.89 -17.63
N ARG A 166 21.11 -9.55 -18.91
CA ARG A 166 21.12 -8.15 -19.37
C ARG A 166 19.82 -7.43 -19.09
N PHE A 167 18.69 -8.13 -19.19
CA PHE A 167 17.35 -7.56 -19.03
C PHE A 167 16.69 -7.91 -17.69
N HIS A 168 17.40 -8.60 -16.78
CA HIS A 168 16.87 -8.97 -15.46
C HIS A 168 16.46 -7.73 -14.65
N PRO A 169 15.23 -7.68 -14.09
CA PRO A 169 14.74 -6.50 -13.36
C PRO A 169 15.62 -6.13 -12.17
N ASP A 170 16.19 -7.12 -11.47
CA ASP A 170 17.10 -6.88 -10.35
C ASP A 170 18.37 -6.11 -10.76
N ARG A 171 18.89 -6.39 -11.96
CA ARG A 171 20.08 -5.71 -12.51
C ARG A 171 19.76 -4.33 -13.10
N GLN A 172 18.48 -3.98 -13.25
CA GLN A 172 18.08 -2.66 -13.76
C GLN A 172 17.72 -1.66 -12.64
N ARG A 173 17.74 -2.04 -11.36
CA ARG A 173 17.30 -1.16 -10.26
C ARG A 173 18.01 0.20 -10.25
N GLY A 174 19.29 0.25 -10.61
CA GLY A 174 20.08 1.49 -10.69
C GLY A 174 20.02 2.25 -12.03
N LYS A 175 19.20 1.81 -12.99
CA LYS A 175 19.08 2.44 -14.31
C LYS A 175 17.94 3.45 -14.37
N PRO A 176 17.95 4.39 -15.33
CA PRO A 176 16.85 5.33 -15.49
C PRO A 176 15.52 4.60 -15.74
N PHE A 177 14.43 5.18 -15.24
CA PHE A 177 13.08 4.59 -15.26
C PHE A 177 12.69 4.06 -16.64
N LYS A 178 12.93 4.85 -17.69
CA LYS A 178 12.65 4.45 -19.08
C LYS A 178 13.37 3.16 -19.49
N GLU A 179 14.64 3.02 -19.14
CA GLU A 179 15.41 1.82 -19.47
C GLU A 179 14.96 0.60 -18.68
N ARG A 180 14.53 0.78 -17.43
CA ARG A 180 13.96 -0.27 -16.60
C ARG A 180 12.71 -0.88 -17.25
N ILE A 181 11.78 -0.03 -17.68
CA ILE A 181 10.56 -0.47 -18.35
C ILE A 181 10.88 -1.15 -19.70
N ILE A 182 11.78 -0.58 -20.51
CA ILE A 182 12.18 -1.20 -21.78
C ILE A 182 12.83 -2.58 -21.57
N ALA A 183 13.69 -2.72 -20.57
CA ALA A 183 14.30 -3.98 -20.23
C ALA A 183 13.26 -5.01 -19.76
N GLU A 184 12.27 -4.59 -18.96
CA GLU A 184 11.15 -5.43 -18.55
C GLU A 184 10.37 -5.97 -19.76
N GLU A 185 10.03 -5.10 -20.72
CA GLU A 185 9.30 -5.52 -21.92
C GLU A 185 10.13 -6.45 -22.82
N ARG A 186 11.44 -6.22 -22.94
CA ARG A 186 12.36 -7.14 -23.63
C ARG A 186 12.44 -8.49 -22.94
N PHE A 187 12.50 -8.50 -21.61
CA PHE A 187 12.53 -9.72 -20.81
C PHE A 187 11.27 -10.58 -21.02
N LYS A 188 10.08 -9.94 -21.00
CA LYS A 188 8.80 -10.62 -21.28
C LYS A 188 8.80 -11.27 -22.66
N ILE A 189 9.25 -10.56 -23.69
CA ILE A 189 9.30 -11.07 -25.06
C ILE A 189 10.25 -12.28 -25.17
N VAL A 190 11.44 -12.17 -24.59
CA VAL A 190 12.46 -13.22 -24.65
C VAL A 190 11.98 -14.50 -23.97
N ASN A 191 11.38 -14.40 -22.78
CA ASN A 191 10.79 -15.58 -22.09
C ASN A 191 9.67 -16.20 -22.91
N LYS A 192 8.72 -15.38 -23.40
CA LYS A 192 7.61 -15.87 -24.22
C LYS A 192 8.09 -16.62 -25.46
N LYS A 193 9.13 -16.12 -26.13
CA LYS A 193 9.70 -16.77 -27.32
C LYS A 193 10.46 -18.05 -26.97
N MET A 194 11.08 -18.11 -25.78
CA MET A 194 11.74 -19.32 -25.28
C MET A 194 10.74 -20.42 -24.92
N ASP A 195 9.62 -20.06 -24.30
CA ASP A 195 8.53 -21.00 -23.98
C ASP A 195 7.98 -21.64 -25.26
N VAL A 196 7.77 -20.84 -26.31
CA VAL A 196 7.35 -21.34 -27.63
C VAL A 196 8.42 -22.27 -28.23
N TYR A 197 9.70 -21.93 -28.12
CA TYR A 197 10.79 -22.76 -28.63
C TYR A 197 10.92 -24.12 -27.92
N HIS A 198 10.54 -24.21 -26.65
CA HIS A 198 10.55 -25.46 -25.89
C HIS A 198 9.26 -26.27 -26.01
N GLY A 199 8.15 -25.65 -26.40
CA GLY A 199 6.84 -26.29 -26.58
C GLY A 199 6.59 -26.84 -27.98
N THR A 200 7.55 -26.69 -28.91
CA THR A 200 7.56 -27.27 -30.27
C THR A 200 8.54 -28.44 -30.35
#